data_AF-A0A919H6V5-F1
#
_entry.id   AF-A0A919H6V5-F1
#
_cell.length_a   1.000
_cell.length_b   1.000
_cell.length_c   1.000
_cell.angle_alpha   90.00
_cell.angle_beta   90.00
_cell.angle_gamma   90.00
#
_symmetry.space_group_name_H-M   'P 1'
#
loop_
_entity.id
_entity.type
_entity.pdbx_description
1 polymer ?
#
loop_
_entity_poly.entity_id
_entity_poly.type
_entity_poly.pdbx_seq_one_letter_code
_entity_poly.pdbx_strand_id
1 'polypeptide(L)'
;MTTFYQEILDTDLGPLEKLVTQWRTTHEALTKLPKRVHDEMLTPLRDKGYWEGAAAPYAWRMIDDIERQIESAAKVAKAALGVTEDALGDFKAVKKDLQDAVKRIQASGVFIQASGEVSTTVFDGQCKVIEKDSPEAKAIEGAQRDINAIVKRGIVADRNMAFALMSDVGLGQWFNASPQHSNIDSTDTISHADYNAYNLAMQGKDPYPDRKDEGAYSLGLDYGTGNGPRDREYHDGDKITELIKKSVSMDQLRADTLAEWRDKGQQEGTVSYSISKDGKLAALGKLATTDLPAIISNDEKHLGEAFVGSYSLGYNVKGQDPDGSLVVEYTLENDTSNASLLHYMGYFEWLEKTNREEGVLSTIHQTMTWTERIPADGR
;
A
#
# COMPACT_ATOMS: atom_id res chain seq x y z
N MET A 1 5.93 19.30 2.08
CA MET A 1 5.64 18.10 1.28
C MET A 1 4.47 18.45 0.37
N THR A 2 4.49 17.98 -0.87
CA THR A 2 3.35 18.12 -1.79
C THR A 2 2.25 17.19 -1.31
N THR A 3 1.00 17.66 -1.26
CA THR A 3 -0.13 16.78 -0.93
C THR A 3 -0.66 16.13 -2.21
N PHE A 4 -1.26 14.94 -2.10
CA PHE A 4 -1.86 14.26 -3.25
C PHE A 4 -2.90 15.13 -3.99
N TYR A 5 -3.62 16.00 -3.25
CA TYR A 5 -4.47 17.04 -3.83
C TYR A 5 -3.73 17.93 -4.83
N GLN A 6 -2.56 18.43 -4.45
CA GLN A 6 -1.74 19.29 -5.31
C GLN A 6 -1.13 18.48 -6.46
N GLU A 7 -0.72 17.24 -6.21
CA GLU A 7 -0.20 16.34 -7.25
C GLU A 7 -1.23 16.09 -8.35
N ILE A 8 -2.51 15.83 -8.02
CA ILE A 8 -3.58 15.68 -9.02
C ILE A 8 -3.68 16.93 -9.93
N LEU A 9 -3.66 18.12 -9.33
CA LEU A 9 -3.83 19.37 -10.06
C LEU A 9 -2.64 19.67 -10.98
N ASP A 10 -1.42 19.39 -10.50
CA ASP A 10 -0.19 19.78 -11.17
C ASP A 10 0.34 18.73 -12.15
N THR A 11 0.01 17.45 -11.96
CA THR A 11 0.57 16.33 -12.74
C THR A 11 0.28 16.50 -14.24
N ASP A 12 1.34 16.50 -15.04
CA ASP A 12 1.24 16.43 -16.50
C ASP A 12 0.98 14.98 -16.94
N LEU A 13 -0.19 14.73 -17.52
CA LEU A 13 -0.59 13.42 -18.04
C LEU A 13 -0.08 13.16 -19.46
N GLY A 14 0.53 14.15 -20.12
CA GLY A 14 1.05 14.03 -21.50
C GLY A 14 2.05 12.88 -21.72
N PRO A 15 2.99 12.60 -20.79
CA PRO A 15 3.85 11.42 -20.89
C PRO A 15 3.07 10.10 -20.91
N LEU A 16 2.03 9.98 -20.07
CA LEU A 16 1.20 8.78 -20.00
C LEU A 16 0.34 8.60 -21.27
N GLU A 17 -0.19 9.69 -21.83
CA GLU A 17 -0.89 9.67 -23.12
C GLU A 17 -0.01 9.16 -24.27
N LYS A 18 1.25 9.62 -24.30
CA LYS A 18 2.24 9.16 -25.28
C LYS A 18 2.55 7.69 -25.09
N LEU A 19 2.71 7.25 -23.84
CA LEU A 19 2.97 5.85 -23.51
C LEU A 19 1.81 4.95 -23.96
N VAL A 20 0.56 5.32 -23.69
CA VAL A 20 -0.64 4.64 -24.20
C VAL A 20 -0.61 4.52 -25.72
N THR A 21 -0.29 5.61 -26.42
CA THR A 21 -0.22 5.63 -27.89
C THR A 21 0.86 4.69 -28.42
N GLN A 22 2.02 4.65 -27.75
CA GLN A 22 3.11 3.74 -28.08
C GLN A 22 2.71 2.28 -27.85
N TRP A 23 2.11 1.95 -26.70
CA TRP A 23 1.60 0.61 -26.42
C TRP A 23 0.57 0.16 -27.45
N ARG A 24 -0.36 1.05 -27.84
CA ARG A 24 -1.37 0.75 -28.87
C ARG A 24 -0.72 0.41 -30.20
N THR A 25 0.25 1.22 -30.63
CA THR A 25 1.00 0.99 -31.87
C THR A 25 1.77 -0.33 -31.82
N THR A 26 2.44 -0.62 -30.71
CA THR A 26 3.20 -1.86 -30.49
C THR A 26 2.28 -3.08 -30.49
N HIS A 27 1.16 -3.03 -29.77
CA HIS A 27 0.17 -4.10 -29.75
C HIS A 27 -0.41 -4.38 -31.15
N GLU A 28 -0.75 -3.34 -31.91
CA GLU A 28 -1.21 -3.49 -33.29
C GLU A 28 -0.15 -4.14 -34.20
N ALA A 29 1.11 -3.76 -34.05
CA ALA A 29 2.22 -4.35 -34.80
C ALA A 29 2.44 -5.82 -34.43
N LEU A 30 2.47 -6.14 -33.14
CA LEU A 30 2.63 -7.50 -32.62
C LEU A 30 1.47 -8.40 -33.05
N THR A 31 0.23 -7.92 -33.01
CA THR A 31 -0.95 -8.72 -33.40
C THR A 31 -0.95 -9.06 -34.89
N LYS A 32 -0.40 -8.19 -35.74
CA LYS A 32 -0.31 -8.43 -37.19
C LYS A 32 0.89 -9.31 -37.57
N LEU A 33 1.89 -9.45 -36.71
CA LEU A 33 3.15 -10.11 -37.02
C LEU A 33 3.02 -11.62 -37.29
N PRO A 34 2.30 -12.44 -36.48
CA PRO A 34 2.15 -13.87 -36.75
C PRO A 34 1.55 -14.12 -38.12
N LYS A 35 0.47 -13.41 -38.46
CA LYS A 35 -0.18 -13.52 -39.77
C LYS A 35 0.78 -13.19 -40.92
N ARG A 36 1.59 -12.13 -40.79
CA ARG A 36 2.57 -11.77 -41.83
C ARG A 36 3.67 -12.80 -41.96
N VAL A 37 4.19 -13.32 -40.85
CA VAL A 37 5.19 -14.40 -40.86
C VAL A 37 4.59 -15.62 -41.58
N HIS A 38 3.40 -16.05 -41.16
CA HIS A 38 2.70 -17.19 -41.74
C HIS A 38 2.40 -17.02 -43.25
N ASP A 39 1.77 -15.91 -43.63
CA ASP A 39 1.27 -15.71 -45.00
C ASP A 39 2.40 -15.32 -45.98
N GLU A 40 3.34 -14.47 -45.56
CA GLU A 40 4.40 -13.93 -46.44
C GLU A 40 5.63 -14.84 -46.49
N MET A 41 5.95 -15.57 -45.41
CA MET A 41 7.18 -16.38 -45.32
C MET A 41 6.90 -17.88 -45.32
N LEU A 42 6.02 -18.35 -44.42
CA LEU A 42 5.86 -19.79 -44.16
C LEU A 42 5.04 -20.51 -45.22
N THR A 43 3.90 -19.92 -45.61
CA THR A 43 2.99 -20.50 -46.61
C THR A 43 3.72 -20.75 -47.94
N PRO A 44 4.51 -19.80 -48.50
CA PRO A 44 5.32 -20.09 -49.68
C PRO A 44 6.37 -21.17 -49.49
N LEU A 45 7.01 -21.27 -48.32
CA LEU A 45 8.03 -22.30 -48.01
C LEU A 45 7.41 -23.70 -47.90
N ARG A 46 6.22 -23.79 -47.32
CA ARG A 46 5.49 -25.03 -47.06
C ARG A 46 4.77 -25.55 -48.30
N ASP A 47 3.96 -24.71 -48.94
CA ASP A 47 3.03 -25.15 -49.99
C ASP A 47 3.69 -25.35 -51.35
N LYS A 48 4.85 -24.73 -51.58
CA LYS A 48 5.62 -24.89 -52.82
C LYS A 48 6.70 -25.96 -52.73
N GLY A 49 6.77 -26.71 -51.62
CA GLY A 49 7.75 -27.79 -51.42
C GLY A 49 9.21 -27.33 -51.38
N TYR A 50 9.47 -26.06 -51.04
CA TYR A 50 10.83 -25.49 -51.08
C TYR A 50 11.72 -25.96 -49.93
N TRP A 51 11.13 -26.47 -48.85
CA TRP A 51 11.89 -27.00 -47.71
C TRP A 51 11.48 -28.44 -47.39
N GLU A 52 12.21 -29.38 -48.01
CA GLU A 52 12.07 -30.81 -47.76
C GLU A 52 13.39 -31.38 -47.22
N GLY A 53 13.32 -32.33 -46.28
CA GLY A 53 14.48 -33.00 -45.68
C GLY A 53 14.37 -33.19 -44.17
N ALA A 54 15.30 -33.96 -43.59
CA ALA A 54 15.28 -34.33 -42.17
C ALA A 54 15.29 -33.14 -41.19
N ALA A 55 15.76 -31.96 -41.62
CA ALA A 55 15.79 -30.74 -40.82
C ALA A 55 14.45 -29.96 -40.83
N ALA A 56 13.58 -30.19 -41.83
CA ALA A 56 12.36 -29.41 -42.00
C ALA A 56 11.40 -29.53 -40.78
N PRO A 57 11.09 -30.72 -40.24
CA PRO A 57 10.21 -30.84 -39.07
C PRO A 57 10.72 -30.10 -37.84
N TYR A 58 12.04 -30.04 -37.65
CA TYR A 58 12.65 -29.33 -36.52
C TYR A 58 12.50 -27.82 -36.66
N ALA A 59 12.73 -27.30 -37.86
CA ALA A 59 12.57 -25.87 -38.11
C ALA A 59 11.11 -25.41 -38.02
N TRP A 60 10.15 -26.21 -38.51
CA TRP A 60 8.73 -25.90 -38.35
C TRP A 60 8.34 -25.79 -36.88
N ARG A 61 8.83 -26.69 -36.02
CA ARG A 61 8.61 -26.61 -34.57
C ARG A 61 9.16 -25.34 -33.94
N MET A 62 10.33 -24.86 -34.39
CA MET A 62 10.90 -23.60 -33.91
C MET A 62 10.07 -22.39 -34.34
N ILE A 63 9.55 -22.43 -35.56
CA ILE A 63 8.69 -21.37 -36.10
C ILE A 63 7.37 -21.30 -35.33
N ASP A 64 6.72 -22.44 -35.10
CA ASP A 64 5.51 -22.52 -34.27
C ASP A 64 5.77 -21.97 -32.84
N ASP A 65 6.95 -22.21 -32.28
CA ASP A 65 7.34 -21.66 -30.98
C ASP A 65 7.49 -20.13 -31.00
N ILE A 66 8.10 -19.59 -32.06
CA ILE A 66 8.21 -18.13 -32.25
C ILE A 66 6.82 -17.50 -32.38
N GLU A 67 5.92 -18.10 -33.16
CA GLU A 67 4.54 -17.62 -33.29
C GLU A 67 3.85 -17.57 -31.92
N ARG A 68 3.97 -18.64 -31.13
CA ARG A 68 3.43 -18.70 -29.77
C ARG A 68 4.01 -17.62 -28.86
N GLN A 69 5.32 -17.35 -28.94
CA GLN A 69 5.96 -16.29 -28.14
C GLN A 69 5.46 -14.89 -28.55
N ILE A 70 5.26 -14.64 -29.84
CA ILE A 70 4.71 -13.38 -30.35
C ILE A 70 3.26 -13.20 -29.87
N GLU A 71 2.44 -14.25 -29.89
CA GLU A 71 1.08 -14.22 -29.35
C GLU A 71 1.05 -13.91 -27.85
N SER A 72 1.93 -14.53 -27.07
CA SER A 72 2.07 -14.21 -25.64
C SER A 72 2.48 -12.76 -25.42
N ALA A 73 3.45 -12.25 -26.18
CA ALA A 73 3.86 -10.85 -26.12
C ALA A 73 2.71 -9.89 -26.48
N ALA A 74 1.90 -10.23 -27.49
CA ALA A 74 0.72 -9.45 -27.85
C ALA A 74 -0.32 -9.43 -26.72
N LYS A 75 -0.55 -10.56 -26.02
CA LYS A 75 -1.45 -10.61 -24.86
C LYS A 75 -0.98 -9.72 -23.72
N VAL A 76 0.31 -9.77 -23.38
CA VAL A 76 0.92 -8.90 -22.36
C VAL A 76 0.80 -7.43 -22.75
N ALA A 77 1.14 -7.08 -24.00
CA ALA A 77 1.01 -5.70 -24.48
C ALA A 77 -0.44 -5.21 -24.43
N LYS A 78 -1.41 -6.07 -24.73
CA LYS A 78 -2.84 -5.76 -24.62
C LYS A 78 -3.28 -5.51 -23.18
N ALA A 79 -2.83 -6.34 -22.24
CA ALA A 79 -3.14 -6.21 -20.82
C ALA A 79 -2.59 -4.89 -20.27
N ALA A 80 -1.29 -4.63 -20.48
CA ALA A 80 -0.64 -3.38 -20.06
C ALA A 80 -1.30 -2.15 -20.71
N LEU A 81 -1.66 -2.23 -21.99
CA LEU A 81 -2.40 -1.18 -22.67
C LEU A 81 -3.76 -0.91 -21.99
N GLY A 82 -4.53 -1.96 -21.70
CA GLY A 82 -5.84 -1.85 -21.06
C GLY A 82 -5.75 -1.17 -19.69
N VAL A 83 -4.84 -1.62 -18.82
CA VAL A 83 -4.59 -1.03 -17.50
C VAL A 83 -4.18 0.45 -17.62
N THR A 84 -3.27 0.77 -18.55
CA THR A 84 -2.75 2.14 -18.71
C THR A 84 -3.79 3.08 -19.33
N GLU A 85 -4.60 2.60 -20.30
CA GLU A 85 -5.68 3.36 -20.92
C GLU A 85 -6.77 3.72 -19.91
N ASP A 86 -7.16 2.75 -19.09
CA ASP A 86 -8.18 2.89 -18.07
C ASP A 86 -7.74 3.88 -16.98
N ALA A 87 -6.52 3.68 -16.43
CA ALA A 87 -5.93 4.59 -15.46
C ALA A 87 -5.80 6.03 -15.98
N LEU A 88 -5.38 6.20 -17.24
CA LEU A 88 -5.31 7.52 -17.87
C LEU A 88 -6.70 8.18 -17.99
N GLY A 89 -7.73 7.39 -18.28
CA GLY A 89 -9.13 7.84 -18.28
C GLY A 89 -9.53 8.39 -16.92
N ASP A 90 -9.25 7.63 -15.88
CA ASP A 90 -9.57 7.98 -14.49
C ASP A 90 -8.77 9.19 -14.01
N PHE A 91 -7.47 9.27 -14.27
CA PHE A 91 -6.67 10.45 -13.92
C PHE A 91 -7.18 11.72 -14.58
N LYS A 92 -7.60 11.66 -15.85
CA LYS A 92 -8.22 12.80 -16.53
C LYS A 92 -9.53 13.20 -15.89
N ALA A 93 -10.38 12.22 -15.58
CA ALA A 93 -11.67 12.45 -14.94
C ALA A 93 -11.48 13.08 -13.55
N VAL A 94 -10.64 12.48 -12.70
CA VAL A 94 -10.31 12.98 -11.36
C VAL A 94 -9.72 14.38 -11.41
N LYS A 95 -8.74 14.64 -12.29
CA LYS A 95 -8.13 15.97 -12.44
C LYS A 95 -9.17 17.01 -12.85
N LYS A 96 -10.01 16.69 -13.83
CA LYS A 96 -11.09 17.57 -14.29
C LYS A 96 -12.11 17.84 -13.19
N ASP A 97 -12.58 16.79 -12.53
CA ASP A 97 -13.57 16.88 -11.46
C ASP A 97 -13.03 17.72 -10.29
N LEU A 98 -11.75 17.55 -9.93
CA LEU A 98 -11.11 18.33 -8.88
C LEU A 98 -11.01 19.82 -9.27
N GLN A 99 -10.57 20.12 -10.49
CA GLN A 99 -10.52 21.50 -10.99
C GLN A 99 -11.90 22.17 -11.01
N ASP A 100 -12.93 21.43 -11.42
CA ASP A 100 -14.30 21.94 -11.49
C ASP A 100 -14.90 22.09 -10.07
N ALA A 101 -14.59 21.19 -9.14
CA ALA A 101 -14.97 21.30 -7.73
C ALA A 101 -14.31 22.49 -7.05
N VAL A 102 -12.99 22.69 -7.23
CA VAL A 102 -12.25 23.84 -6.69
C VAL A 102 -12.88 25.16 -7.15
N LYS A 103 -13.15 25.30 -8.45
CA LYS A 103 -13.83 26.51 -8.99
C LYS A 103 -15.21 26.72 -8.37
N ARG A 104 -16.01 25.67 -8.25
CA ARG A 104 -17.36 25.74 -7.66
C ARG A 104 -17.31 26.13 -6.19
N ILE A 105 -16.42 25.53 -5.41
CA ILE A 105 -16.26 25.77 -3.97
C ILE A 105 -15.78 27.21 -3.73
N GLN A 106 -14.79 27.68 -4.47
CA GLN A 106 -14.33 29.06 -4.39
C GLN A 106 -15.42 30.07 -4.78
N ALA A 107 -16.25 29.74 -5.77
CA ALA A 107 -17.40 30.58 -6.15
C ALA A 107 -18.49 30.65 -5.06
N SER A 108 -18.53 29.68 -4.14
CA SER A 108 -19.40 29.73 -2.95
C SER A 108 -18.79 30.46 -1.75
N GLY A 109 -17.66 31.16 -1.93
CA GLY A 109 -17.01 31.91 -0.85
C GLY A 109 -16.07 31.09 0.02
N VAL A 110 -15.95 29.79 -0.22
CA VAL A 110 -15.16 28.88 0.60
C VAL A 110 -13.69 28.93 0.18
N PHE A 111 -12.79 29.15 1.13
CA PHE A 111 -11.36 29.19 0.87
C PHE A 111 -10.72 27.80 0.99
N ILE A 112 -9.94 27.40 -0.01
CA ILE A 112 -9.21 26.12 -0.05
C ILE A 112 -7.72 26.43 0.05
N GLN A 113 -7.04 25.79 1.00
CA GLN A 113 -5.60 25.88 1.16
C GLN A 113 -4.86 25.07 0.08
N ALA A 114 -3.56 25.33 -0.10
CA ALA A 114 -2.73 24.57 -1.04
C ALA A 114 -2.65 23.06 -0.72
N SER A 115 -2.90 22.68 0.54
CA SER A 115 -2.99 21.28 0.96
C SER A 115 -4.26 20.57 0.45
N GLY A 116 -5.28 21.32 0.02
CA GLY A 116 -6.63 20.82 -0.23
C GLY A 116 -7.57 20.93 0.98
N GLU A 117 -7.08 21.42 2.12
CA GLU A 117 -7.92 21.66 3.29
C GLU A 117 -8.75 22.95 3.14
N VAL A 118 -10.03 22.85 3.44
CA VAL A 118 -10.94 23.98 3.47
C VAL A 118 -10.76 24.77 4.76
N SER A 119 -10.62 26.08 4.65
CA SER A 119 -10.50 26.96 5.82
C SER A 119 -11.82 27.06 6.59
N THR A 120 -11.75 26.87 7.90
CA THR A 120 -12.86 27.05 8.85
C THR A 120 -12.97 28.47 9.40
N THR A 121 -12.04 29.35 9.02
CA THR A 121 -11.95 30.72 9.54
C THR A 121 -12.05 31.78 8.45
N VAL A 122 -12.04 31.38 7.18
CA VAL A 122 -12.10 32.29 6.03
C VAL A 122 -13.30 31.95 5.15
N PHE A 123 -14.18 32.92 4.94
CA PHE A 123 -15.34 32.79 4.06
C PHE A 123 -15.59 34.13 3.34
N ASP A 124 -15.91 34.10 2.04
CA ASP A 124 -16.02 35.27 1.16
C ASP A 124 -14.79 36.21 1.23
N GLY A 125 -13.60 35.62 1.41
CA GLY A 125 -12.34 36.37 1.53
C GLY A 125 -12.19 37.13 2.86
N GLN A 126 -13.05 36.90 3.84
CA GLN A 126 -12.98 37.54 5.16
C GLN A 126 -12.69 36.52 6.26
N CYS A 127 -11.82 36.90 7.20
CA CYS A 127 -11.63 36.14 8.42
C CYS A 127 -12.83 36.35 9.34
N LYS A 128 -13.61 35.29 9.62
CA LYS A 128 -14.78 35.34 10.51
C LYS A 128 -14.89 34.08 11.35
N VAL A 129 -15.46 34.23 12.55
CA VAL A 129 -15.85 33.07 13.37
C VAL A 129 -17.07 32.44 12.71
N ILE A 130 -16.95 31.17 12.35
CA ILE A 130 -18.05 30.42 11.73
C ILE A 130 -18.75 29.63 12.82
N GLU A 131 -20.02 29.96 13.06
CA GLU A 131 -20.82 29.26 14.05
C GLU A 131 -21.05 27.81 13.63
N LYS A 132 -21.01 26.90 14.61
CA LYS A 132 -21.32 25.50 14.40
C LYS A 132 -22.74 25.36 13.85
N ASP A 133 -22.94 24.46 12.90
CA ASP A 133 -24.22 24.16 12.23
C ASP A 133 -24.80 25.29 11.34
N SER A 134 -24.09 26.40 11.18
CA SER A 134 -24.44 27.48 10.24
C SER A 134 -24.46 26.99 8.77
N PRO A 135 -25.16 27.69 7.86
CA PRO A 135 -25.07 27.42 6.43
C PRO A 135 -23.62 27.42 5.91
N GLU A 136 -22.77 28.31 6.42
CA GLU A 136 -21.36 28.38 6.08
C GLU A 136 -20.57 27.18 6.60
N ALA A 137 -20.81 26.74 7.84
CA ALA A 137 -20.19 25.52 8.37
C ALA A 137 -20.56 24.31 7.50
N LYS A 138 -21.83 24.18 7.11
CA LYS A 138 -22.30 23.11 6.22
C LYS A 138 -21.69 23.19 4.81
N ALA A 139 -21.51 24.40 4.28
CA ALA A 139 -20.85 24.60 3.00
C ALA A 139 -19.37 24.19 3.05
N ILE A 140 -18.67 24.53 4.13
CA ILE A 140 -17.28 24.12 4.38
C ILE A 140 -17.16 22.60 4.52
N GLU A 141 -18.00 21.97 5.34
CA GLU A 141 -18.01 20.51 5.51
C GLU A 141 -18.39 19.79 4.21
N GLY A 142 -19.33 20.33 3.44
CA GLY A 142 -19.70 19.82 2.12
C GLY A 142 -18.54 19.91 1.13
N ALA A 143 -17.86 21.06 1.08
CA ALA A 143 -16.70 21.29 0.24
C ALA A 143 -15.53 20.35 0.57
N GLN A 144 -15.21 20.19 1.85
CA GLN A 144 -14.14 19.28 2.28
C GLN A 144 -14.47 17.83 1.89
N ARG A 145 -15.71 17.38 2.12
CA ARG A 145 -16.15 16.04 1.72
C ARG A 145 -16.05 15.80 0.22
N ASP A 146 -16.43 16.79 -0.58
CA ASP A 146 -16.37 16.73 -2.05
C ASP A 146 -14.92 16.63 -2.56
N ILE A 147 -14.03 17.49 -2.05
CA ILE A 147 -12.58 17.41 -2.36
C ILE A 147 -12.02 16.05 -1.97
N ASN A 148 -12.29 15.60 -0.74
CA ASN A 148 -11.80 14.32 -0.25
C ASN A 148 -12.30 13.16 -1.10
N ALA A 149 -13.56 13.14 -1.50
CA ALA A 149 -14.11 12.09 -2.37
C ALA A 149 -13.40 12.03 -3.73
N ILE A 150 -13.06 13.18 -4.32
CA ILE A 150 -12.35 13.23 -5.60
C ILE A 150 -10.88 12.79 -5.42
N VAL A 151 -10.19 13.28 -4.39
CA VAL A 151 -8.81 12.91 -4.07
C VAL A 151 -8.69 11.40 -3.83
N LYS A 152 -9.63 10.82 -3.07
CA LYS A 152 -9.71 9.36 -2.85
C LYS A 152 -9.74 8.58 -4.15
N ARG A 153 -10.57 8.97 -5.13
CA ARG A 153 -10.63 8.30 -6.44
C ARG A 153 -9.28 8.35 -7.16
N GLY A 154 -8.56 9.47 -7.06
CA GLY A 154 -7.21 9.58 -7.63
C GLY A 154 -6.21 8.62 -6.99
N ILE A 155 -6.21 8.51 -5.66
CA ILE A 155 -5.33 7.58 -4.91
C ILE A 155 -5.63 6.13 -5.32
N VAL A 156 -6.92 5.79 -5.40
CA VAL A 156 -7.37 4.46 -5.81
C VAL A 156 -6.91 4.12 -7.22
N ALA A 157 -7.13 5.03 -8.19
CA ALA A 157 -6.71 4.81 -9.57
C ALA A 157 -5.19 4.65 -9.71
N ASP A 158 -4.41 5.47 -8.99
CA ASP A 158 -2.94 5.42 -9.02
C ASP A 158 -2.41 4.08 -8.52
N ARG A 159 -2.91 3.63 -7.37
CA ARG A 159 -2.48 2.37 -6.79
C ARG A 159 -2.96 1.18 -7.59
N ASN A 160 -4.21 1.19 -8.03
CA ASN A 160 -4.74 0.08 -8.80
C ASN A 160 -3.98 -0.08 -10.12
N MET A 161 -3.59 1.02 -10.77
CA MET A 161 -2.68 0.99 -11.91
C MET A 161 -1.34 0.36 -11.54
N ALA A 162 -0.70 0.81 -10.46
CA ALA A 162 0.60 0.30 -10.04
C ALA A 162 0.56 -1.22 -9.77
N PHE A 163 -0.47 -1.72 -9.08
CA PHE A 163 -0.60 -3.14 -8.74
C PHE A 163 -1.00 -4.01 -9.91
N ALA A 164 -1.93 -3.55 -10.76
CA ALA A 164 -2.29 -4.28 -11.96
C ALA A 164 -1.08 -4.43 -12.88
N LEU A 165 -0.32 -3.35 -13.10
CA LEU A 165 0.91 -3.42 -13.89
C LEU A 165 1.97 -4.30 -13.24
N MET A 166 2.18 -4.20 -11.93
CA MET A 166 3.19 -5.01 -11.24
C MET A 166 2.84 -6.50 -11.26
N SER A 167 1.56 -6.85 -11.18
CA SER A 167 1.06 -8.23 -11.29
C SER A 167 1.23 -8.80 -12.71
N ASP A 168 1.02 -7.97 -13.73
CA ASP A 168 1.20 -8.36 -15.14
C ASP A 168 2.66 -8.37 -15.60
N VAL A 169 3.51 -7.51 -15.02
CA VAL A 169 4.97 -7.58 -15.22
C VAL A 169 5.55 -8.76 -14.44
N GLY A 170 5.04 -9.01 -13.24
CA GLY A 170 5.59 -9.98 -12.30
C GLY A 170 6.91 -9.52 -11.66
N LEU A 171 7.41 -10.31 -10.72
CA LEU A 171 8.66 -10.04 -9.99
C LEU A 171 9.90 -10.63 -10.69
N GLY A 172 9.71 -11.28 -11.83
CA GLY A 172 10.78 -11.91 -12.61
C GLY A 172 11.48 -10.94 -13.56
N GLN A 173 12.44 -11.46 -14.34
CA GLN A 173 13.12 -10.70 -15.39
C GLN A 173 12.27 -10.49 -16.66
N TRP A 174 11.09 -11.10 -16.73
CA TRP A 174 10.20 -11.10 -17.88
C TRP A 174 8.77 -10.87 -17.42
N PHE A 175 7.95 -10.30 -18.30
CA PHE A 175 6.51 -10.17 -18.10
C PHE A 175 5.86 -11.51 -17.73
N ASN A 176 4.79 -11.43 -16.95
CA ASN A 176 3.95 -12.59 -16.69
C ASN A 176 3.31 -13.06 -18.01
N ALA A 177 3.65 -14.28 -18.45
CA ALA A 177 3.16 -14.85 -19.70
C ALA A 177 1.62 -15.06 -19.70
N SER A 178 0.99 -14.99 -18.53
CA SER A 178 -0.46 -15.02 -18.34
C SER A 178 -0.87 -13.79 -17.52
N PRO A 179 -0.95 -12.59 -18.15
CA PRO A 179 -1.40 -11.39 -17.45
C PRO A 179 -2.78 -11.62 -16.81
N GLN A 180 -2.95 -11.09 -15.61
CA GLN A 180 -4.12 -11.30 -14.78
C GLN A 180 -5.09 -10.13 -14.85
N HIS A 181 -4.61 -8.96 -15.26
CA HIS A 181 -5.37 -7.72 -15.27
C HIS A 181 -5.50 -7.15 -16.68
N SER A 182 -6.59 -6.43 -16.92
CA SER A 182 -6.78 -5.67 -18.16
C SER A 182 -7.37 -4.28 -17.93
N ASN A 183 -7.61 -3.93 -16.67
CA ASN A 183 -8.16 -2.68 -16.18
C ASN A 183 -7.73 -2.50 -14.72
N ILE A 184 -7.93 -1.30 -14.17
CA ILE A 184 -7.54 -1.00 -12.78
C ILE A 184 -8.55 -1.55 -11.76
N ASP A 185 -9.75 -1.95 -12.18
CA ASP A 185 -10.79 -2.46 -11.28
C ASP A 185 -10.65 -3.95 -10.90
N SER A 186 -9.57 -4.62 -11.33
CA SER A 186 -9.39 -6.08 -11.15
C SER A 186 -8.35 -6.46 -10.07
N THR A 187 -7.90 -5.50 -9.27
CA THR A 187 -6.85 -5.69 -8.24
C THR A 187 -7.33 -6.46 -6.99
N ASP A 188 -8.64 -6.65 -6.83
CA ASP A 188 -9.25 -7.48 -5.79
C ASP A 188 -8.77 -8.94 -5.85
N THR A 189 -8.43 -9.42 -7.05
CA THR A 189 -7.90 -10.77 -7.28
C THR A 189 -6.46 -11.00 -6.82
N ILE A 190 -5.71 -9.94 -6.49
CA ILE A 190 -4.33 -10.05 -6.01
C ILE A 190 -4.35 -10.62 -4.59
N SER A 191 -3.56 -11.66 -4.35
CA SER A 191 -3.44 -12.27 -3.02
C SER A 191 -2.70 -11.35 -2.04
N HIS A 192 -2.92 -11.50 -0.73
CA HIS A 192 -2.21 -10.69 0.27
C HIS A 192 -0.68 -10.84 0.16
N ALA A 193 -0.20 -12.06 -0.10
CA ALA A 193 1.22 -12.35 -0.24
C ALA A 193 1.81 -11.66 -1.47
N ASP A 194 1.12 -11.72 -2.61
CA ASP A 194 1.57 -11.06 -3.84
C ASP A 194 1.53 -9.54 -3.68
N TYR A 195 0.50 -9.01 -3.01
CA TYR A 195 0.42 -7.59 -2.73
C TYR A 195 1.64 -7.09 -1.95
N ASN A 196 2.03 -7.82 -0.91
CA ASN A 196 3.19 -7.46 -0.08
C ASN A 196 4.50 -7.54 -0.88
N ALA A 197 4.66 -8.60 -1.68
CA ALA A 197 5.83 -8.75 -2.54
C ALA A 197 5.93 -7.62 -3.58
N TYR A 198 4.82 -7.26 -4.23
CA TYR A 198 4.76 -6.14 -5.17
C TYR A 198 5.03 -4.79 -4.48
N ASN A 199 4.51 -4.57 -3.28
CA ASN A 199 4.77 -3.35 -2.52
C ASN A 199 6.26 -3.17 -2.21
N LEU A 200 6.91 -4.23 -1.71
CA LEU A 200 8.35 -4.21 -1.42
C LEU A 200 9.18 -3.97 -2.68
N ALA A 201 8.84 -4.64 -3.79
CA ALA A 201 9.54 -4.45 -5.06
C ALA A 201 9.43 -3.02 -5.61
N MET A 202 8.27 -2.37 -5.50
CA MET A 202 8.12 -0.97 -5.92
C MET A 202 8.91 0.01 -5.05
N GLN A 203 9.25 -0.37 -3.82
CA GLN A 203 10.15 0.38 -2.95
C GLN A 203 11.63 0.10 -3.24
N GLY A 204 11.93 -0.77 -4.21
CA GLY A 204 13.28 -1.24 -4.50
C GLY A 204 13.84 -2.17 -3.44
N LYS A 205 12.97 -2.75 -2.58
CA LYS A 205 13.34 -3.74 -1.57
C LYS A 205 13.22 -5.14 -2.16
N ASP A 206 13.84 -6.11 -1.47
CA ASP A 206 13.64 -7.53 -1.78
C ASP A 206 12.14 -7.88 -1.63
N PRO A 207 11.45 -8.39 -2.66
CA PRO A 207 10.06 -8.81 -2.55
C PRO A 207 9.86 -10.03 -1.64
N TYR A 208 10.92 -10.80 -1.39
CA TYR A 208 10.91 -11.99 -0.55
C TYR A 208 12.09 -11.95 0.43
N PRO A 209 12.14 -10.95 1.33
CA PRO A 209 13.25 -10.83 2.26
C PRO A 209 13.34 -12.09 3.10
N ASP A 210 14.57 -12.50 3.41
CA ASP A 210 14.81 -13.65 4.30
C ASP A 210 14.04 -13.45 5.60
N ARG A 211 13.07 -14.34 5.83
CA ARG A 211 12.23 -14.26 7.02
C ARG A 211 13.07 -14.40 8.27
N LYS A 212 12.89 -13.46 9.17
CA LYS A 212 13.46 -13.54 10.50
C LYS A 212 12.53 -14.35 11.38
N ASP A 213 12.96 -15.55 11.75
CA ASP A 213 12.31 -16.38 12.79
C ASP A 213 12.65 -15.88 14.21
N GLU A 214 13.30 -14.72 14.31
CA GLU A 214 13.53 -14.06 15.58
C GLU A 214 12.19 -13.65 16.20
N GLY A 215 11.87 -14.27 17.32
CA GLY A 215 10.64 -14.01 18.06
C GLY A 215 10.84 -12.95 19.13
N ALA A 216 9.77 -12.65 19.84
CA ALA A 216 9.79 -11.68 20.91
C ALA A 216 10.83 -12.02 22.02
N TYR A 217 11.06 -13.31 22.30
CA TYR A 217 12.07 -13.74 23.28
C TYR A 217 13.52 -13.52 22.83
N SER A 218 13.85 -13.68 21.55
CA SER A 218 15.21 -13.42 21.08
C SER A 218 15.54 -11.93 21.17
N LEU A 219 14.57 -11.08 20.88
CA LEU A 219 14.66 -9.64 21.15
C LEU A 219 14.87 -9.33 22.62
N GLY A 220 14.10 -9.97 23.52
CA GLY A 220 14.28 -9.82 24.97
C GLY A 220 15.67 -10.27 25.46
N LEU A 221 16.21 -11.35 24.90
CA LEU A 221 17.56 -11.84 25.21
C LEU A 221 18.65 -10.89 24.71
N ASP A 222 18.55 -10.42 23.48
CA ASP A 222 19.51 -9.49 22.86
C ASP A 222 19.52 -8.12 23.54
N TYR A 223 18.35 -7.70 24.02
CA TYR A 223 18.20 -6.54 24.89
C TYR A 223 18.88 -6.79 26.25
N GLY A 224 18.53 -7.88 26.93
CA GLY A 224 19.03 -8.23 28.26
C GLY A 224 20.52 -8.51 28.32
N THR A 225 21.11 -9.00 27.23
CA THR A 225 22.55 -9.30 27.13
C THR A 225 23.35 -8.18 26.46
N GLY A 226 22.71 -7.28 25.71
CA GLY A 226 23.40 -6.31 24.86
C GLY A 226 24.02 -6.92 23.60
N ASN A 227 23.74 -8.19 23.28
CA ASN A 227 24.29 -8.87 22.10
C ASN A 227 23.35 -8.77 20.90
N GLY A 228 23.89 -8.63 19.69
CA GLY A 228 23.11 -8.58 18.44
C GLY A 228 22.80 -7.15 17.94
N PRO A 229 22.13 -7.01 16.79
CA PRO A 229 21.86 -5.72 16.16
C PRO A 229 20.97 -4.83 17.04
N ARG A 230 21.29 -3.52 17.10
CA ARG A 230 20.49 -2.50 17.79
C ARG A 230 19.43 -1.87 16.91
N ASP A 231 19.65 -1.83 15.61
CA ASP A 231 18.65 -1.43 14.62
C ASP A 231 18.15 -2.68 13.90
N ARG A 232 16.83 -2.89 13.91
CA ARG A 232 16.19 -4.03 13.27
C ARG A 232 15.03 -3.58 12.42
N GLU A 233 15.10 -3.93 11.14
CA GLU A 233 13.98 -3.79 10.21
C GLU A 233 13.24 -5.13 10.12
N TYR A 234 11.92 -5.08 10.20
CA TYR A 234 11.03 -6.22 10.08
C TYR A 234 9.99 -5.99 9.00
N HIS A 235 9.62 -7.07 8.33
CA HIS A 235 8.70 -7.06 7.21
C HIS A 235 7.54 -8.04 7.41
N ASP A 236 6.58 -7.99 6.50
CA ASP A 236 5.49 -8.95 6.45
C ASP A 236 6.02 -10.40 6.41
N GLY A 237 5.41 -11.30 7.20
CA GLY A 237 5.87 -12.68 7.33
C GLY A 237 7.02 -12.91 8.34
N ASP A 238 7.67 -11.85 8.85
CA ASP A 238 8.57 -11.99 10.01
C ASP A 238 7.76 -12.33 11.26
N LYS A 239 8.34 -13.15 12.13
CA LYS A 239 7.61 -13.69 13.28
C LYS A 239 7.05 -12.61 14.19
N ILE A 240 7.82 -11.55 14.46
CA ILE A 240 7.33 -10.45 15.30
C ILE A 240 6.27 -9.60 14.59
N THR A 241 6.42 -9.33 13.29
CA THR A 241 5.41 -8.63 12.50
C THR A 241 4.08 -9.39 12.52
N GLU A 242 4.11 -10.72 12.35
CA GLU A 242 2.92 -11.56 12.41
C GLU A 242 2.27 -11.58 13.81
N LEU A 243 3.06 -11.51 14.89
CA LEU A 243 2.53 -11.37 16.24
C LEU A 243 1.81 -10.03 16.44
N ILE A 244 2.35 -8.93 15.89
CA ILE A 244 1.69 -7.62 15.93
C ILE A 244 0.41 -7.64 15.10
N LYS A 245 0.44 -8.16 13.86
CA LYS A 245 -0.75 -8.26 13.00
C LYS A 245 -1.90 -9.06 13.62
N LYS A 246 -1.58 -10.08 14.41
CA LYS A 246 -2.55 -10.94 15.12
C LYS A 246 -2.98 -10.39 16.48
N SER A 247 -2.40 -9.28 16.94
CA SER A 247 -2.70 -8.69 18.24
C SER A 247 -4.14 -8.19 18.30
N VAL A 248 -4.81 -8.34 19.45
CA VAL A 248 -6.21 -7.96 19.63
C VAL A 248 -6.43 -6.47 19.42
N SER A 249 -5.45 -5.64 19.77
CA SER A 249 -5.40 -4.20 19.50
C SER A 249 -5.56 -3.86 18.02
N MET A 250 -5.11 -4.73 17.10
CA MET A 250 -5.19 -4.47 15.66
C MET A 250 -6.62 -4.38 15.14
N ASP A 251 -7.58 -5.06 15.75
CA ASP A 251 -8.99 -4.96 15.35
C ASP A 251 -9.50 -3.51 15.50
N GLN A 252 -9.15 -2.86 16.61
CA GLN A 252 -9.49 -1.45 16.83
C GLN A 252 -8.68 -0.53 15.93
N LEU A 253 -7.37 -0.77 15.77
CA LEU A 253 -6.51 0.08 14.93
C LEU A 253 -6.95 0.06 13.45
N ARG A 254 -7.39 -1.10 12.94
CA ARG A 254 -7.97 -1.24 11.60
C ARG A 254 -9.29 -0.50 11.49
N ALA A 255 -10.17 -0.62 12.48
CA ALA A 255 -11.43 0.12 12.52
C ALA A 255 -11.23 1.64 12.58
N ASP A 256 -10.27 2.11 13.37
CA ASP A 256 -9.89 3.52 13.45
C ASP A 256 -9.32 4.01 12.12
N THR A 257 -8.46 3.21 11.47
CA THR A 257 -7.92 3.51 10.14
C THR A 257 -9.05 3.64 9.10
N LEU A 258 -10.00 2.71 9.11
CA LEU A 258 -11.18 2.75 8.23
C LEU A 258 -12.03 3.99 8.49
N ALA A 259 -12.23 4.37 9.75
CA ALA A 259 -13.00 5.56 10.12
C ALA A 259 -12.31 6.85 9.64
N GLU A 260 -11.00 6.98 9.88
CA GLU A 260 -10.20 8.12 9.39
C GLU A 260 -10.25 8.25 7.87
N TRP A 261 -10.12 7.13 7.15
CA TRP A 261 -10.29 7.12 5.70
C TRP A 261 -11.71 7.50 5.28
N ARG A 262 -12.74 6.87 5.86
CA ARG A 262 -14.14 7.08 5.45
C ARG A 262 -14.61 8.50 5.73
N ASP A 263 -14.42 8.97 6.96
CA ASP A 263 -14.97 10.21 7.45
C ASP A 263 -14.15 11.41 6.99
N LYS A 264 -12.82 11.29 7.03
CA LYS A 264 -11.91 12.42 6.77
C LYS A 264 -11.14 12.31 5.47
N GLY A 265 -11.10 11.14 4.84
CA GLY A 265 -10.31 10.95 3.62
C GLY A 265 -8.82 11.15 3.81
N GLN A 266 -8.34 10.97 5.04
CA GLN A 266 -6.92 11.07 5.34
C GLN A 266 -6.21 9.84 4.77
N GLN A 267 -5.41 10.08 3.73
CA GLN A 267 -4.54 9.06 3.13
C GLN A 267 -3.48 8.60 4.13
N GLU A 268 -2.88 9.53 4.86
CA GLU A 268 -1.84 9.26 5.84
C GLU A 268 -2.29 9.71 7.22
N GLY A 269 -1.87 8.97 8.24
CA GLY A 269 -2.17 9.32 9.62
C GLY A 269 -1.50 8.41 10.62
N THR A 270 -1.95 8.50 11.86
CA THR A 270 -1.44 7.68 12.95
C THR A 270 -2.61 7.18 13.79
N VAL A 271 -2.64 5.87 14.03
CA VAL A 271 -3.55 5.23 14.98
C VAL A 271 -2.74 4.67 16.14
N SER A 272 -3.26 4.79 17.36
CA SER A 272 -2.49 4.47 18.56
C SER A 272 -3.24 3.55 19.49
N TYR A 273 -2.54 2.54 20.00
CA TYR A 273 -2.98 1.66 21.06
C TYR A 273 -2.28 2.03 22.36
N SER A 274 -3.05 2.17 23.45
CA SER A 274 -2.50 2.47 24.77
C SER A 274 -3.06 1.55 25.84
N ILE A 275 -2.16 0.85 26.53
CA ILE A 275 -2.48 -0.02 27.67
C ILE A 275 -2.95 0.80 28.88
N SER A 276 -2.50 2.05 29.00
CA SER A 276 -2.84 2.93 30.12
C SER A 276 -4.07 3.80 29.89
N LYS A 277 -4.84 3.57 28.81
CA LYS A 277 -6.02 4.39 28.46
C LYS A 277 -7.02 4.50 29.61
N ASP A 278 -7.17 3.43 30.40
CA ASP A 278 -8.06 3.35 31.57
C ASP A 278 -7.33 3.57 32.91
N GLY A 279 -6.10 4.09 32.87
CA GLY A 279 -5.28 4.43 34.03
C GLY A 279 -4.31 3.33 34.49
N LYS A 280 -3.45 3.68 35.47
CA LYS A 280 -2.33 2.82 35.93
C LYS A 280 -2.79 1.48 36.53
N LEU A 281 -3.97 1.44 37.16
CA LEU A 281 -4.53 0.20 37.73
C LEU A 281 -4.99 -0.77 36.64
N ALA A 282 -5.54 -0.27 35.53
CA ALA A 282 -5.93 -1.10 34.39
C ALA A 282 -4.70 -1.68 33.68
N ALA A 283 -3.64 -0.89 33.53
CA ALA A 283 -2.36 -1.35 32.97
C ALA A 283 -1.73 -2.46 33.83
N LEU A 284 -1.72 -2.31 35.15
CA LEU A 284 -1.27 -3.36 36.08
C LEU A 284 -2.15 -4.61 36.02
N GLY A 285 -3.46 -4.43 35.86
CA GLY A 285 -4.42 -5.52 35.67
C GLY A 285 -4.13 -6.31 34.40
N LYS A 286 -4.05 -5.65 33.24
CA LYS A 286 -3.74 -6.28 31.95
C LYS A 286 -2.42 -7.04 32.00
N LEU A 287 -1.40 -6.44 32.62
CA LEU A 287 -0.12 -7.09 32.79
C LEU A 287 -0.25 -8.42 33.54
N ALA A 288 -0.93 -8.42 34.69
CA ALA A 288 -1.05 -9.59 35.55
C ALA A 288 -1.95 -10.68 34.95
N THR A 289 -3.00 -10.31 34.22
CA THR A 289 -4.01 -11.25 33.73
C THR A 289 -3.84 -11.66 32.28
N THR A 290 -3.14 -10.87 31.47
CA THR A 290 -3.06 -11.03 30.03
C THR A 290 -1.62 -11.12 29.55
N ASP A 291 -0.81 -10.08 29.78
CA ASP A 291 0.52 -10.00 29.17
C ASP A 291 1.51 -11.02 29.76
N LEU A 292 1.57 -11.16 31.10
CA LEU A 292 2.42 -12.18 31.76
C LEU A 292 2.00 -13.62 31.40
N PRO A 293 0.70 -13.99 31.47
CA PRO A 293 0.26 -15.28 30.95
C PRO A 293 0.58 -15.50 29.48
N ALA A 294 0.46 -14.49 28.62
CA ALA A 294 0.78 -14.60 27.20
C ALA A 294 2.27 -14.88 26.95
N ILE A 295 3.15 -14.20 27.70
CA ILE A 295 4.60 -14.45 27.67
C ILE A 295 4.93 -15.85 28.23
N ILE A 296 4.22 -16.34 29.24
CA ILE A 296 4.50 -17.68 29.79
C ILE A 296 3.97 -18.78 28.87
N SER A 297 2.77 -18.57 28.30
CA SER A 297 2.07 -19.57 27.49
C SER A 297 2.37 -19.48 25.99
N ASN A 298 3.12 -18.47 25.56
CA ASN A 298 3.36 -18.16 24.15
C ASN A 298 2.05 -17.96 23.36
N ASP A 299 1.09 -17.22 23.95
CA ASP A 299 -0.19 -16.88 23.31
C ASP A 299 0.01 -15.84 22.21
N GLU A 300 0.06 -16.29 20.95
CA GLU A 300 0.32 -15.45 19.77
C GLU A 300 -0.59 -14.22 19.66
N LYS A 301 -1.82 -14.25 20.23
CA LYS A 301 -2.77 -13.13 20.14
C LYS A 301 -2.46 -11.96 21.07
N HIS A 302 -1.73 -12.21 22.14
CA HIS A 302 -1.40 -11.20 23.15
C HIS A 302 0.10 -11.02 23.32
N LEU A 303 0.90 -11.94 22.80
CA LEU A 303 2.36 -11.92 22.90
C LEU A 303 2.97 -10.72 22.16
N GLY A 304 2.40 -10.32 21.02
CA GLY A 304 2.82 -9.10 20.31
C GLY A 304 2.69 -7.88 21.21
N GLU A 305 1.47 -7.59 21.68
CA GLU A 305 1.18 -6.49 22.60
C GLU A 305 2.00 -6.53 23.89
N ALA A 306 2.20 -7.72 24.46
CA ALA A 306 2.94 -7.90 25.70
C ALA A 306 4.41 -7.47 25.57
N PHE A 307 4.97 -7.51 24.36
CA PHE A 307 6.35 -7.12 24.10
C PHE A 307 6.51 -5.68 23.61
N VAL A 308 5.57 -5.15 22.82
CA VAL A 308 5.64 -3.75 22.34
C VAL A 308 4.96 -2.74 23.28
N GLY A 309 4.06 -3.19 24.15
CA GLY A 309 3.36 -2.33 25.08
C GLY A 309 2.34 -1.41 24.41
N SER A 310 2.38 -0.12 24.74
CA SER A 310 1.59 0.91 24.04
C SER A 310 2.36 1.37 22.80
N TYR A 311 1.70 1.45 21.65
CA TYR A 311 2.38 1.78 20.39
C TYR A 311 1.47 2.57 19.45
N SER A 312 2.11 3.24 18.48
CA SER A 312 1.45 3.97 17.41
C SER A 312 1.85 3.36 16.07
N LEU A 313 0.88 3.23 15.18
CA LEU A 313 1.10 2.86 13.79
C LEU A 313 0.93 4.09 12.93
N GLY A 314 1.98 4.47 12.22
CA GLY A 314 1.83 5.27 11.02
C GLY A 314 1.09 4.43 9.99
N TYR A 315 0.04 4.97 9.38
CA TYR A 315 -0.65 4.32 8.29
C TYR A 315 -0.59 5.17 7.04
N ASN A 316 -0.56 4.51 5.89
CA ASN A 316 -0.73 5.13 4.58
C ASN A 316 -1.69 4.25 3.78
N VAL A 317 -2.92 4.76 3.59
CA VAL A 317 -3.93 4.15 2.73
C VAL A 317 -3.44 4.28 1.30
N LYS A 318 -3.04 3.15 0.74
CA LYS A 318 -2.51 3.12 -0.61
C LYS A 318 -3.60 2.98 -1.64
N GLY A 319 -4.72 2.32 -1.32
CA GLY A 319 -5.82 2.13 -2.27
C GLY A 319 -7.08 1.57 -1.62
N GLN A 320 -8.11 1.40 -2.43
CA GLN A 320 -9.38 0.79 -2.06
C GLN A 320 -9.84 -0.13 -3.20
N ASP A 321 -10.14 -1.37 -2.86
CA ASP A 321 -10.69 -2.35 -3.78
C ASP A 321 -12.17 -2.01 -4.11
N PRO A 322 -12.75 -2.53 -5.20
CA PRO A 322 -14.15 -2.25 -5.59
C PRO A 322 -15.21 -2.61 -4.54
N ASP A 323 -14.92 -3.58 -3.66
CA ASP A 323 -15.79 -3.98 -2.54
C ASP A 323 -15.73 -3.00 -1.34
N GLY A 324 -14.85 -2.00 -1.41
CA GLY A 324 -14.63 -1.01 -0.38
C GLY A 324 -13.54 -1.36 0.63
N SER A 325 -12.89 -2.52 0.49
CA SER A 325 -11.73 -2.92 1.30
C SER A 325 -10.56 -1.96 1.06
N LEU A 326 -9.83 -1.61 2.11
CA LEU A 326 -8.67 -0.73 1.98
C LEU A 326 -7.40 -1.54 1.89
N VAL A 327 -6.43 -1.06 1.12
CA VAL A 327 -5.07 -1.57 1.23
C VAL A 327 -4.19 -0.54 1.92
N VAL A 328 -3.62 -0.94 3.05
CA VAL A 328 -2.97 -0.03 4.00
C VAL A 328 -1.58 -0.54 4.31
N GLU A 329 -0.60 0.34 4.11
CA GLU A 329 0.74 0.16 4.62
C GLU A 329 0.80 0.70 6.05
N TYR A 330 1.23 -0.14 6.97
CA TYR A 330 1.49 0.23 8.35
C TYR A 330 2.99 0.27 8.62
N THR A 331 3.42 1.28 9.36
CA THR A 331 4.76 1.42 9.89
C THR A 331 4.68 1.57 11.40
N LEU A 332 5.29 0.63 12.12
CA LEU A 332 5.54 0.70 13.55
C LEU A 332 7.00 1.07 13.77
N GLU A 333 7.23 2.19 14.44
CA GLU A 333 8.54 2.50 15.04
C GLU A 333 8.44 2.20 16.54
N ASN A 334 9.27 1.28 17.02
CA ASN A 334 9.28 0.85 18.41
C ASN A 334 10.69 0.79 18.96
N ASP A 335 10.87 1.33 20.16
CA ASP A 335 12.11 1.24 20.92
C ASP A 335 11.92 0.24 22.04
N THR A 336 12.64 -0.88 22.01
CA THR A 336 12.77 -1.77 23.17
C THR A 336 13.83 -1.18 24.11
N SER A 337 13.40 -0.53 25.18
CA SER A 337 14.20 0.25 26.12
C SER A 337 13.89 -0.14 27.57
N ASN A 338 14.64 0.36 28.57
CA ASN A 338 14.30 0.09 29.97
C ASN A 338 12.90 0.61 30.30
N ALA A 339 12.51 1.79 29.79
CA ALA A 339 11.18 2.34 30.00
C ALA A 339 10.07 1.52 29.31
N SER A 340 10.31 1.02 28.10
CA SER A 340 9.34 0.24 27.33
C SER A 340 9.42 -1.26 27.55
N LEU A 341 10.37 -1.79 28.30
CA LEU A 341 10.34 -3.18 28.78
C LEU A 341 9.82 -3.20 30.21
N LEU A 342 10.30 -2.33 31.11
CA LEU A 342 9.87 -2.28 32.53
C LEU A 342 8.51 -1.61 32.75
N HIS A 343 7.69 -1.41 31.71
CA HIS A 343 6.28 -1.04 31.91
C HIS A 343 5.53 -2.11 32.73
N TYR A 344 6.02 -3.35 32.78
CA TYR A 344 5.55 -4.39 33.71
C TYR A 344 5.83 -4.10 35.20
N MET A 345 6.76 -3.21 35.52
CA MET A 345 6.99 -2.72 36.89
C MET A 345 6.33 -1.37 37.15
N GLY A 346 5.67 -0.78 36.14
CA GLY A 346 5.00 0.52 36.17
C GLY A 346 5.74 1.61 35.39
N TYR A 347 5.00 2.48 34.70
CA TYR A 347 5.56 3.67 34.04
C TYR A 347 6.08 4.66 35.09
N PHE A 348 7.39 4.75 35.21
CA PHE A 348 8.08 5.76 36.01
C PHE A 348 9.11 6.52 35.18
N GLU A 349 9.07 7.85 35.21
CA GLU A 349 10.02 8.74 34.50
C GLU A 349 11.51 8.46 34.84
N TRP A 350 11.80 7.84 35.98
CA TRP A 350 13.19 7.48 36.32
C TRP A 350 13.72 6.30 35.50
N LEU A 351 12.86 5.48 34.90
CA LEU A 351 13.25 4.36 34.04
C LEU A 351 13.81 4.85 32.69
N GLU A 352 13.32 5.97 32.16
CA GLU A 352 13.90 6.59 30.95
C GLU A 352 15.37 6.99 31.19
N LYS A 353 15.71 7.44 32.40
CA LYS A 353 17.10 7.78 32.78
C LYS A 353 18.03 6.57 32.86
N THR A 354 17.50 5.36 32.75
CA THR A 354 18.28 4.12 32.72
C THR A 354 18.48 3.56 31.32
N ASN A 355 17.86 4.16 30.29
CA ASN A 355 18.09 3.78 28.90
C ASN A 355 19.58 3.96 28.53
N ARG A 356 20.12 3.02 27.76
CA ARG A 356 21.52 3.01 27.32
C ARG A 356 21.57 2.84 25.82
N GLU A 357 22.52 3.48 25.16
CA GLU A 357 22.74 3.31 23.72
C GLU A 357 23.61 2.08 23.41
N GLU A 358 24.45 1.64 24.36
CA GLU A 358 25.36 0.51 24.18
C GLU A 358 25.40 -0.44 25.40
N GLY A 359 25.78 -1.70 25.14
CA GLY A 359 25.98 -2.72 26.17
C GLY A 359 24.70 -3.38 26.69
N VAL A 360 24.80 -3.99 27.86
CA VAL A 360 23.69 -4.67 28.55
C VAL A 360 22.54 -3.70 28.80
N LEU A 361 21.31 -4.11 28.43
CA LEU A 361 20.07 -3.29 28.49
C LEU A 361 20.10 -2.07 27.56
N SER A 362 20.87 -2.13 26.47
CA SER A 362 20.85 -1.08 25.45
C SER A 362 19.58 -1.13 24.61
N THR A 363 19.10 0.05 24.21
CA THR A 363 17.91 0.21 23.40
C THR A 363 18.06 -0.53 22.07
N ILE A 364 17.01 -1.22 21.65
CA ILE A 364 16.90 -1.80 20.31
C ILE A 364 15.79 -1.04 19.58
N HIS A 365 16.17 -0.34 18.51
CA HIS A 365 15.27 0.33 17.57
C HIS A 365 14.72 -0.70 16.58
N GLN A 366 13.40 -0.69 16.42
CA GLN A 366 12.69 -1.62 15.56
C GLN A 366 11.80 -0.82 14.63
N THR A 367 11.95 -1.05 13.33
CA THR A 367 11.02 -0.56 12.32
C THR A 367 10.32 -1.77 11.73
N MET A 368 9.01 -1.88 11.92
CA MET A 368 8.20 -2.93 11.32
C MET A 368 7.31 -2.30 10.26
N THR A 369 7.42 -2.78 9.02
CA THR A 369 6.57 -2.31 7.92
C THR A 369 5.89 -3.49 7.27
N TRP A 370 4.56 -3.43 7.18
CA TRP A 370 3.79 -4.42 6.45
C TRP A 370 2.67 -3.74 5.69
N THR A 371 2.10 -4.48 4.74
CA THR A 371 0.86 -4.05 4.09
C THR A 371 -0.20 -5.11 4.30
N GLU A 372 -1.42 -4.67 4.52
CA GLU A 372 -2.57 -5.56 4.63
C GLU A 372 -3.79 -4.96 3.94
N ARG A 373 -4.68 -5.86 3.52
CA ARG A 373 -6.02 -5.52 3.06
C ARG A 373 -6.96 -5.57 4.25
N ILE A 374 -7.58 -4.44 4.55
CA ILE A 374 -8.59 -4.29 5.60
C ILE A 374 -9.97 -4.41 4.94
N PRO A 375 -10.77 -5.44 5.28
CA PRO A 375 -12.10 -5.60 4.74
C PRO A 375 -13.00 -4.39 4.99
N ALA A 376 -13.97 -4.16 4.11
CA ALA A 376 -14.88 -3.02 4.24
C ALA A 376 -15.68 -3.02 5.58
N ASP A 377 -15.95 -4.17 6.18
CA ASP A 377 -16.59 -4.24 7.51
C ASP A 377 -15.60 -4.14 8.67
N GLY A 378 -14.29 -4.10 8.38
CA GLY A 378 -13.21 -3.94 9.34
C GLY A 378 -12.88 -5.19 10.15
N ARG A 379 -13.25 -6.40 9.67
CA ARG A 379 -13.04 -7.66 10.39
C ARG A 379 -12.33 -8.73 9.60
#